data_AF-A0A1G6Q1U6-F1
#
_entry.id   AF-A0A1G6Q1U6-F1
#
_cell.length_a   1.000
_cell.length_b   1.000
_cell.length_c   1.000
_cell.angle_alpha   90.00
_cell.angle_beta   90.00
_cell.angle_gamma   90.00
#
_symmetry.space_group_name_H-M   'P 1'
#
loop_
_entity.id
_entity.type
_entity.pdbx_description
1 polymer ?
#
loop_
_entity_poly.entity_id
_entity_poly.type
_entity_poly.pdbx_seq_one_letter_code
_entity_poly.pdbx_strand_id
1 'polypeptide(L)'
;MNYILQGKLAVPCEDILEWSLFMGSDKTRVSETTIDGFWVSTVFLGIDYSFGRGEPLLFETMVFVKEDNEVQFGETVEFRTAMARDSFWGSAKRDSNWGDAELSHKAACDDIKRQLEVAREKVSNMIYSAVVMGVVDD
;
A
#
# COMPACT_ATOMS: atom_id res chain seq x y z
N MET A 1 24.09 -2.13 4.46
CA MET A 1 24.25 -3.45 5.12
C MET A 1 23.11 -4.33 4.65
N ASN A 2 23.38 -5.60 4.36
CA ASN A 2 22.41 -6.53 3.78
C ASN A 2 21.75 -7.37 4.89
N TYR A 3 20.49 -7.75 4.68
CA TYR A 3 19.70 -8.50 5.63
C TYR A 3 18.90 -9.60 4.93
N ILE A 4 18.65 -10.69 5.63
CA ILE A 4 17.72 -11.76 5.24
C ILE A 4 16.69 -11.98 6.34
N LEU A 5 15.60 -12.70 6.05
CA LEU A 5 14.61 -13.08 7.05
C LEU A 5 14.81 -14.52 7.52
N GLN A 6 14.86 -14.70 8.83
CA GLN A 6 14.69 -15.98 9.51
C GLN A 6 13.32 -15.98 10.18
N GLY A 7 12.33 -16.53 9.48
CA GLY A 7 10.92 -16.35 9.86
C GLY A 7 10.52 -14.88 9.77
N LYS A 8 10.14 -14.28 10.90
CA LYS A 8 9.76 -12.85 10.99
C LYS A 8 10.90 -11.95 11.49
N LEU A 9 12.08 -12.51 11.73
CA LEU A 9 13.24 -11.76 12.24
C LEU A 9 14.18 -11.39 11.10
N ALA A 10 14.48 -10.10 10.96
CA ALA A 10 15.52 -9.64 10.05
C ALA A 10 16.90 -9.80 10.71
N VAL A 11 17.81 -10.48 10.02
CA VAL A 11 19.18 -10.73 10.49
C VAL A 11 20.19 -10.20 9.48
N PRO A 12 21.31 -9.59 9.90
CA PRO A 12 22.37 -9.21 8.99
C PRO A 12 22.91 -10.41 8.21
N CYS A 13 23.24 -10.18 6.93
CA CYS A 13 23.83 -11.19 6.06
C CYS A 13 25.04 -10.59 5.36
N GLU A 14 26.23 -11.15 5.62
CA GLU A 14 27.49 -10.69 5.02
C GLU A 14 27.78 -11.41 3.68
N ASP A 15 27.23 -12.61 3.49
CA ASP A 15 27.38 -13.37 2.25
C ASP A 15 26.43 -12.81 1.17
N ILE A 16 27.00 -12.20 0.14
CA ILE A 16 26.26 -11.58 -0.95
C ILE A 16 25.50 -12.62 -1.81
N LEU A 17 26.01 -13.85 -1.92
CA LEU A 17 25.36 -14.91 -2.69
C LEU A 17 24.15 -15.45 -1.94
N GLU A 18 24.28 -15.68 -0.64
CA GLU A 18 23.16 -16.05 0.23
C GLU A 18 22.06 -14.98 0.19
N TRP A 19 22.45 -13.71 0.36
CA TRP A 19 21.53 -12.59 0.27
C TRP A 19 20.82 -12.52 -1.09
N SER A 20 21.56 -12.63 -2.20
CA SER A 20 21.00 -12.57 -3.56
C SER A 20 20.00 -13.70 -3.82
N LEU A 21 20.33 -14.93 -3.41
CA LEU A 21 19.43 -16.08 -3.51
C LEU A 21 18.17 -15.90 -2.65
N PHE A 22 18.33 -15.34 -1.44
CA PHE A 22 17.19 -15.02 -0.58
C PHE A 22 16.28 -13.96 -1.21
N MET A 23 16.85 -12.89 -1.76
CA MET A 23 16.09 -11.79 -2.40
C MET A 23 15.36 -12.23 -3.67
N GLY A 24 15.87 -13.23 -4.37
CA GLY A 24 15.20 -13.85 -5.52
C GLY A 24 14.07 -14.84 -5.16
N SER A 25 13.77 -15.04 -3.88
CA SER A 25 12.73 -15.95 -3.42
C SER A 25 11.42 -15.23 -3.07
N ASP A 26 10.33 -15.99 -2.97
CA ASP A 26 9.01 -15.48 -2.57
C ASP A 26 8.92 -15.08 -1.08
N LYS A 27 9.99 -15.27 -0.31
CA LYS A 27 10.04 -14.96 1.13
C LYS A 27 10.17 -13.45 1.43
N THR A 28 10.40 -12.64 0.42
CA THR A 28 10.54 -11.17 0.54
C THR A 28 9.19 -10.46 0.66
N ARG A 29 8.08 -11.11 0.26
CA ARG A 29 6.74 -10.55 0.40
C ARG A 29 6.18 -10.87 1.78
N VAL A 30 5.96 -9.83 2.57
CA VAL A 30 5.45 -9.94 3.95
C VAL A 30 3.94 -10.10 3.97
N SER A 31 3.24 -9.25 3.23
CA SER A 31 1.78 -9.25 3.13
C SER A 31 1.32 -8.58 1.85
N GLU A 32 0.17 -9.01 1.34
CA GLU A 32 -0.53 -8.31 0.29
C GLU A 32 -2.04 -8.39 0.46
N THR A 33 -2.73 -7.30 0.11
CA THR A 33 -4.20 -7.22 0.16
C THR A 33 -4.71 -6.44 -1.04
N THR A 34 -5.76 -6.94 -1.72
CA THR A 34 -6.47 -6.19 -2.75
C THR A 34 -7.82 -5.69 -2.22
N ILE A 35 -8.12 -4.40 -2.40
CA ILE A 35 -9.34 -3.73 -1.93
C ILE A 35 -9.87 -2.84 -3.08
N ASP A 36 -10.99 -3.21 -3.70
CA ASP A 36 -11.71 -2.39 -4.69
C ASP A 36 -10.84 -1.75 -5.79
N GLY A 37 -9.85 -2.50 -6.31
CA GLY A 37 -8.92 -2.03 -7.35
C GLY A 37 -7.65 -1.36 -6.81
N PHE A 38 -7.42 -1.38 -5.50
CA PHE A 38 -6.15 -1.02 -4.88
C PHE A 38 -5.42 -2.28 -4.42
N TRP A 39 -4.10 -2.28 -4.54
CA TRP A 39 -3.23 -3.34 -4.04
C TRP A 39 -2.26 -2.77 -3.00
N VAL A 40 -2.42 -3.20 -1.76
CA VAL A 40 -1.50 -2.90 -0.66
C VAL A 40 -0.46 -4.01 -0.64
N SER A 41 0.81 -3.64 -0.80
CA SER A 41 1.93 -4.58 -0.83
C SER A 41 2.95 -4.19 0.23
N THR A 42 3.23 -5.10 1.15
CA THR A 42 4.30 -4.96 2.14
C THR A 42 5.40 -5.95 1.83
N VAL A 43 6.61 -5.44 1.67
CA VAL A 43 7.80 -6.20 1.28
C VAL A 43 8.94 -5.97 2.26
N PHE A 44 9.83 -6.95 2.33
CA PHE A 44 11.14 -6.85 2.95
C PHE A 44 12.16 -6.40 1.90
N LEU A 45 12.87 -5.32 2.20
CA LEU A 45 13.81 -4.66 1.29
C LEU A 45 15.16 -5.38 1.20
N GLY A 46 15.54 -6.12 2.23
CA GLY A 46 16.85 -6.80 2.31
C GLY A 46 18.05 -5.88 2.43
N ILE A 47 17.86 -4.57 2.41
CA ILE A 47 18.87 -3.54 2.59
C ILE A 47 18.36 -2.49 3.56
N ASP A 48 19.27 -1.93 4.35
CA ASP A 48 18.95 -0.82 5.24
C ASP A 48 18.75 0.50 4.46
N TYR A 49 17.49 0.93 4.36
CA TYR A 49 17.09 2.15 3.68
C TYR A 49 17.29 3.43 4.53
N SER A 50 17.68 3.30 5.80
CA SER A 50 18.17 4.44 6.60
C SER A 50 19.59 4.84 6.20
N PHE A 51 20.29 3.98 5.45
CA PHE A 51 21.71 4.12 5.08
C PHE A 51 22.62 4.26 6.31
N GLY A 52 22.35 3.48 7.37
CA GLY A 52 23.09 3.49 8.63
C GLY A 52 22.76 4.70 9.52
N ARG A 53 21.68 5.43 9.24
CA ARG A 53 21.26 6.60 10.03
C ARG A 53 20.08 6.21 10.91
N GLY A 54 20.39 5.68 12.09
CA GLY A 54 19.39 5.27 13.09
C GLY A 54 19.00 3.81 12.94
N GLU A 55 17.77 3.48 13.35
CA GLU A 55 17.23 2.13 13.23
C GLU A 55 17.11 1.75 11.74
N PRO A 56 17.47 0.50 11.39
CA PRO A 56 17.46 0.10 9.99
C PRO A 56 16.02 0.09 9.46
N LEU A 57 15.82 0.60 8.24
CA LEU A 57 14.51 0.58 7.58
C LEU A 57 14.50 -0.57 6.57
N LEU A 58 13.87 -1.68 6.94
CA LEU A 58 14.00 -2.97 6.26
C LEU A 58 12.72 -3.44 5.59
N PHE A 59 11.60 -2.79 5.89
CA PHE A 59 10.29 -3.13 5.36
C PHE A 59 9.70 -1.91 4.67
N GLU A 60 8.89 -2.14 3.64
CA GLU A 60 8.19 -1.07 2.94
C GLU A 60 6.77 -1.51 2.60
N THR A 61 5.79 -0.67 2.95
CA THR A 61 4.39 -0.80 2.58
C THR A 61 4.05 0.25 1.53
N MET A 62 3.52 -0.20 0.39
CA MET A 62 3.11 0.64 -0.73
C MET A 62 1.67 0.32 -1.13
N VAL A 63 0.97 1.33 -1.64
CA VAL A 63 -0.36 1.20 -2.22
C VAL A 63 -0.26 1.46 -3.71
N PHE A 64 -0.74 0.52 -4.50
CA PHE A 64 -0.80 0.59 -5.96
C PHE A 64 -2.25 0.61 -6.42
N VAL A 65 -2.50 1.24 -7.56
CA VAL A 65 -3.76 1.03 -8.30
C VAL A 65 -3.56 -0.23 -9.14
N LYS A 66 -4.45 -1.20 -8.96
CA LYS A 66 -4.47 -2.45 -9.73
C LYS A 66 -5.62 -2.35 -10.72
N GLU A 67 -5.26 -2.09 -11.97
CA GLU A 67 -6.19 -2.17 -13.10
C GLU A 67 -5.84 -3.38 -13.96
N ASP A 68 -6.88 -4.01 -14.50
CA ASP A 68 -6.78 -5.18 -15.35
C ASP A 68 -6.06 -4.84 -16.65
N ASN A 69 -4.72 -4.84 -16.59
CA ASN A 69 -3.72 -4.82 -17.65
C ASN A 69 -3.77 -3.71 -18.72
N GLU A 70 -4.65 -2.72 -18.66
CA GLU A 70 -4.62 -1.55 -19.56
C GLU A 70 -4.98 -0.24 -18.85
N VAL A 71 -4.29 0.83 -19.23
CA VAL A 71 -4.62 2.20 -18.82
C VAL A 71 -5.89 2.63 -19.55
N GLN A 72 -7.01 2.72 -18.85
CA GLN A 72 -8.18 3.44 -19.34
C GLN A 72 -8.21 4.83 -18.71
N PHE A 73 -8.25 5.90 -19.52
CA PHE A 73 -8.54 7.23 -19.02
C PHE A 73 -10.05 7.33 -18.75
N GLY A 74 -10.45 7.10 -17.50
CA GLY A 74 -11.82 7.28 -17.01
C GLY A 74 -11.80 7.74 -15.56
N GLU A 75 -12.90 8.34 -15.09
CA GLU A 75 -13.02 8.94 -13.75
C GLU A 75 -12.53 8.01 -12.63
N THR A 76 -12.73 6.70 -12.76
CA THR A 76 -12.33 5.70 -11.77
C THR A 76 -10.80 5.61 -11.58
N VAL A 77 -10.01 5.80 -12.64
CA VAL A 77 -8.55 5.61 -12.65
C VAL A 77 -7.83 6.83 -12.04
N GLU A 78 -8.23 8.02 -12.48
CA GLU A 78 -7.73 9.27 -11.90
C GLU A 78 -8.13 9.39 -10.43
N PHE A 79 -9.37 9.02 -10.11
CA PHE A 79 -9.87 9.02 -8.73
C PHE A 79 -9.06 8.08 -7.84
N ARG A 80 -8.84 6.82 -8.25
CA ARG A 80 -8.04 5.86 -7.48
C ARG A 80 -6.59 6.33 -7.32
N THR A 81 -6.00 6.87 -8.37
CA THR A 81 -4.64 7.41 -8.31
C THR A 81 -4.54 8.59 -7.36
N ALA A 82 -5.51 9.50 -7.37
CA ALA A 82 -5.57 10.62 -6.43
C ALA A 82 -5.72 10.13 -4.99
N MET A 83 -6.62 9.17 -4.71
CA MET A 83 -6.77 8.59 -3.37
C MET A 83 -5.48 7.93 -2.86
N ALA A 84 -4.74 7.23 -3.73
CA ALA A 84 -3.46 6.64 -3.36
C ALA A 84 -2.43 7.71 -2.99
N ARG A 85 -2.42 8.85 -3.69
CA ARG A 85 -1.52 10.00 -3.41
C ARG A 85 -1.92 10.76 -2.15
N ASP A 86 -3.21 10.86 -1.89
CA ASP A 86 -3.78 11.55 -0.73
C ASP A 86 -3.81 10.68 0.52
N SER A 87 -3.37 9.41 0.41
CA SER A 87 -3.24 8.52 1.57
C SER A 87 -2.23 9.09 2.57
N PHE A 88 -2.55 8.93 3.86
CA PHE A 88 -1.73 9.43 4.97
C PHE A 88 -0.30 8.86 4.97
N TRP A 89 -0.07 7.73 4.30
CA TRP A 89 1.22 7.07 4.19
C TRP A 89 2.13 7.70 3.11
N GLY A 90 1.61 8.63 2.29
CA GLY A 90 2.26 9.06 1.05
C GLY A 90 2.42 7.89 0.07
N SER A 91 3.42 7.95 -0.82
CA SER A 91 3.68 6.87 -1.79
C SER A 91 4.22 5.57 -1.17
N ALA A 92 4.79 5.63 0.04
CA ALA A 92 5.37 4.48 0.74
C ALA A 92 5.64 4.81 2.21
N LYS A 93 5.43 3.83 3.10
CA LYS A 93 5.98 3.87 4.46
C LYS A 93 6.99 2.76 4.67
N ARG A 94 8.06 3.09 5.41
CA ARG A 94 9.08 2.13 5.82
C ARG A 94 9.05 1.87 7.31
N ASP A 95 9.31 0.63 7.67
CA ASP A 95 9.33 0.14 9.04
C ASP A 95 10.63 -0.63 9.32
N SER A 96 11.04 -0.66 10.58
CA SER A 96 12.30 -1.30 10.99
C SER A 96 12.17 -2.78 11.28
N ASN A 97 10.98 -3.24 11.65
CA ASN A 97 10.72 -4.63 12.00
C ASN A 97 9.40 -5.13 11.41
N TRP A 98 9.25 -6.45 11.41
CA TRP A 98 8.09 -7.13 10.84
C TRP A 98 6.77 -6.75 11.51
N GLY A 99 6.75 -6.62 12.83
CA GLY A 99 5.53 -6.30 13.57
C GLY A 99 4.98 -4.93 13.20
N ASP A 100 5.86 -3.94 13.12
CA ASP A 100 5.49 -2.59 12.65
C ASP A 100 5.05 -2.61 11.18
N ALA A 101 5.70 -3.41 10.33
CA ALA A 101 5.29 -3.59 8.94
C ALA A 101 3.89 -4.20 8.81
N GLU A 102 3.50 -5.16 9.66
CA GLU A 102 2.14 -5.70 9.72
C GLU A 102 1.12 -4.64 10.17
N LEU A 103 1.47 -3.81 11.15
CA LEU A 103 0.61 -2.70 11.60
C LEU A 103 0.44 -1.65 10.50
N SER A 104 1.51 -1.27 9.81
CA SER A 104 1.49 -0.36 8.67
C SER A 104 0.65 -0.93 7.52
N HIS A 105 0.77 -2.22 7.22
CA HIS A 105 -0.06 -2.90 6.22
C HIS A 105 -1.55 -2.81 6.57
N LYS A 106 -1.90 -3.16 7.81
CA LYS A 106 -3.29 -3.09 8.29
C LYS A 106 -3.82 -1.67 8.20
N ALA A 107 -3.05 -0.70 8.64
CA ALA A 107 -3.48 0.69 8.69
C ALA A 107 -3.60 1.30 7.27
N ALA A 108 -2.78 0.89 6.31
CA ALA A 108 -2.98 1.23 4.90
C ALA A 108 -4.28 0.63 4.34
N CYS A 109 -4.59 -0.62 4.67
CA CYS A 109 -5.85 -1.26 4.27
C CYS A 109 -7.07 -0.54 4.87
N ASP A 110 -7.01 -0.17 6.15
CA ASP A 110 -8.09 0.52 6.85
C ASP A 110 -8.29 1.93 6.29
N ASP A 111 -7.22 2.64 5.94
CA ASP A 111 -7.29 3.95 5.30
C ASP A 111 -7.99 3.88 3.93
N ILE A 112 -7.61 2.92 3.09
CA ILE A 112 -8.25 2.73 1.77
C ILE A 112 -9.76 2.47 1.94
N LYS A 113 -10.14 1.56 2.84
CA LYS A 113 -11.56 1.25 3.10
C LYS A 113 -12.34 2.49 3.53
N ARG A 114 -11.77 3.27 4.46
CA ARG A 114 -12.37 4.51 4.95
C ARG A 114 -12.53 5.54 3.83
N GLN A 115 -11.51 5.74 3.01
CA GLN A 115 -11.59 6.68 1.90
C GLN A 115 -12.64 6.24 0.86
N LEU A 116 -12.76 4.95 0.59
CA LEU A 116 -13.79 4.38 -0.30
C LEU A 116 -15.20 4.58 0.24
N GLU A 117 -15.40 4.41 1.54
CA GLU A 117 -16.68 4.66 2.21
C GLU A 117 -17.10 6.13 2.06
N VAL A 118 -16.21 7.07 2.39
CA VAL A 118 -16.45 8.52 2.22
C VAL A 118 -16.79 8.87 0.78
N ALA A 119 -16.11 8.25 -0.19
CA ALA A 119 -16.37 8.48 -1.60
C ALA A 119 -17.75 7.98 -2.02
N ARG A 120 -18.14 6.77 -1.58
CA ARG A 120 -19.45 6.18 -1.83
C ARG A 120 -20.57 7.03 -1.25
N GLU A 121 -20.41 7.55 -0.03
CA GLU A 121 -21.38 8.46 0.59
C GLU A 121 -21.53 9.76 -0.20
N LYS A 122 -20.42 10.37 -0.65
CA LYS A 122 -20.47 11.58 -1.48
C LYS A 122 -21.22 11.35 -2.78
N VAL A 123 -20.95 10.24 -3.47
CA VAL A 123 -21.67 9.87 -4.70
C VAL A 123 -23.16 9.66 -4.40
N SER A 124 -23.49 8.92 -3.34
CA SER A 124 -24.88 8.68 -2.94
C SER A 124 -25.63 10.00 -2.64
N ASN A 125 -25.01 10.93 -1.91
CA ASN A 125 -25.60 12.23 -1.60
C ASN A 125 -25.77 13.10 -2.85
N MET A 126 -24.82 13.04 -3.78
CA MET A 126 -24.90 13.75 -5.06
C MET A 126 -26.06 13.23 -5.92
N ILE A 127 -26.22 11.91 -6.00
CA ILE A 127 -27.34 11.26 -6.70
C ILE A 127 -28.67 11.64 -6.04
N TYR A 128 -28.76 11.56 -4.71
CA TYR A 128 -29.98 11.92 -3.99
C TYR A 128 -30.38 13.38 -4.22
N SER A 129 -29.42 14.31 -4.16
CA SER A 129 -29.65 15.74 -4.44
C SER A 129 -30.13 15.97 -5.88
N ALA A 130 -29.51 15.31 -6.87
CA ALA A 130 -29.92 15.41 -8.27
C ALA A 130 -31.33 14.88 -8.51
N VAL A 131 -31.70 13.76 -7.86
CA VAL A 131 -33.06 13.18 -7.96
C VAL A 131 -34.09 14.08 -7.28
N VAL A 132 -33.81 14.59 -6.07
CA VAL A 132 -34.75 15.45 -5.34
C VAL A 132 -34.94 16.79 -6.06
N MET A 133 -33.86 17.44 -6.52
CA MET A 133 -33.97 18.72 -7.24
C MET A 133 -34.60 18.55 -8.63
N GLY A 134 -34.40 17.42 -9.32
CA GLY A 134 -35.05 17.12 -10.59
C GLY A 134 -36.55 16.75 -10.49
N VAL A 135 -37.09 16.59 -9.29
CA VAL A 135 -38.51 16.29 -9.03
C VAL A 135 -39.29 17.55 -8.58
N VAL A 136 -38.62 18.66 -8.31
CA VAL A 136 -39.24 19.91 -7.81
C VAL A 136 -39.60 20.89 -8.94
N ASP A 137 -39.27 20.55 -10.19
CA ASP A 137 -39.50 21.40 -11.38
C ASP A 137 -40.80 21.10 -12.17
N ASP A 138 -41.76 20.32 -11.62
CA ASP A 138 -43.08 20.05 -12.23
C ASP A 138 -44.28 20.58 -11.40
#